data_AF-A0A1I1NC69-F1
#
_entry.id   AF-A0A1I1NC69-F1
#
_cell.length_a   1.000
_cell.length_b   1.000
_cell.length_c   1.000
_cell.angle_alpha   90.00
_cell.angle_beta   90.00
_cell.angle_gamma   90.00
#
_symmetry.space_group_name_H-M   'P 1'
#
loop_
_entity.id
_entity.type
_entity.pdbx_description
1 polymer ?
#
loop_
_entity_poly.entity_id
_entity_poly.type
_entity_poly.pdbx_seq_one_letter_code
_entity_poly.pdbx_strand_id
1 'polypeptide(L)'
;MNTLNLNEEQLKELEEFAMLHFSLKQLAILVGIGLESLQQEMEQDESLVRLAIQRGRLLSEAKLRKTTLDLAENGSSPALTAALKLILDRKMEDI
;
A
#
# COMPACT_ATOMS: atom_id res chain seq x y z
N MET A 1 11.30 -15.18 19.98
CA MET A 1 10.35 -14.47 19.09
C MET A 1 10.01 -15.43 17.96
N ASN A 2 8.74 -15.59 17.63
CA ASN A 2 8.30 -16.51 16.58
C ASN A 2 7.99 -15.65 15.34
N THR A 3 8.88 -15.67 14.35
CA THR A 3 8.71 -14.94 13.10
C THR A 3 7.54 -15.52 12.32
N LEU A 4 6.66 -14.66 11.79
CA LEU A 4 5.52 -15.09 10.99
C LEU A 4 6.05 -15.60 9.64
N ASN A 5 6.01 -16.92 9.44
CA ASN A 5 6.46 -17.53 8.20
C ASN A 5 5.27 -17.81 7.29
N LEU A 6 5.00 -16.90 6.36
CA LEU A 6 3.96 -17.04 5.34
C LEU A 6 4.55 -17.68 4.09
N ASN A 7 3.77 -18.53 3.42
CA ASN A 7 4.15 -19.02 2.10
C ASN A 7 3.97 -17.92 1.03
N GLU A 8 4.48 -18.16 -0.18
CA GLU A 8 4.40 -17.18 -1.28
C GLU A 8 2.96 -16.80 -1.66
N GLU A 9 2.02 -17.73 -1.56
CA GLU A 9 0.61 -17.51 -1.86
C GLU A 9 -0.03 -16.56 -0.83
N GLN A 10 0.21 -16.79 0.46
CA GLN A 10 -0.29 -15.94 1.55
C GLN A 10 0.35 -14.55 1.51
N LEU A 11 1.63 -14.43 1.16
CA LEU A 11 2.26 -13.12 0.94
C LEU A 11 1.62 -12.36 -0.22
N LYS A 12 1.28 -13.07 -1.30
CA LYS A 12 0.60 -12.48 -2.44
C LYS A 12 -0.83 -12.04 -2.11
N GLU A 13 -1.61 -12.87 -1.42
CA GLU A 13 -2.94 -12.50 -0.92
C GLU A 13 -2.87 -11.25 -0.02
N LEU A 14 -1.87 -11.20 0.86
CA LEU A 14 -1.65 -10.06 1.73
C LEU A 14 -1.35 -8.77 0.95
N GLU A 15 -0.51 -8.85 -0.09
CA GLU A 15 -0.23 -7.73 -1.00
C GLU A 15 -1.51 -7.29 -1.74
N GLU A 16 -2.26 -8.23 -2.32
CA GLU A 16 -3.50 -7.96 -3.06
C GLU A 16 -4.57 -7.30 -2.18
N PHE A 17 -4.78 -7.79 -0.95
CA PHE A 17 -5.71 -7.15 -0.01
C PHE A 17 -5.18 -5.82 0.51
N ALA A 18 -3.86 -5.65 0.66
CA ALA A 18 -3.28 -4.37 1.05
C ALA A 18 -3.47 -3.29 -0.03
N MET A 19 -3.51 -3.66 -1.32
CA MET A 19 -3.87 -2.73 -2.41
C MET A 19 -5.28 -2.14 -2.22
N LEU A 20 -6.18 -2.88 -1.57
CA LEU A 20 -7.54 -2.42 -1.27
C LEU A 20 -7.63 -1.56 0.00
N HIS A 21 -6.49 -1.17 0.58
CA HIS A 21 -6.38 -0.33 1.78
C HIS A 21 -7.05 -0.90 3.03
N PHE A 22 -7.13 -2.24 3.15
CA PHE A 22 -7.55 -2.86 4.40
C PHE A 22 -6.58 -2.55 5.56
N SER A 23 -7.14 -2.38 6.75
CA SER A 23 -6.38 -2.25 8.00
C SER A 23 -5.66 -3.55 8.36
N LEU A 24 -4.63 -3.50 9.22
CA LEU A 24 -3.93 -4.70 9.67
C LEU A 24 -4.87 -5.74 10.29
N LYS A 25 -5.87 -5.30 11.06
CA LYS A 25 -6.90 -6.20 11.62
C LYS A 25 -7.70 -6.92 10.53
N GLN A 26 -8.09 -6.21 9.47
CA GLN A 26 -8.82 -6.80 8.36
C GLN A 26 -7.94 -7.73 7.54
N LEU A 27 -6.69 -7.37 7.28
CA LEU A 27 -5.72 -8.21 6.60
C LEU A 27 -5.47 -9.52 7.37
N ALA A 28 -5.32 -9.43 8.69
CA ALA A 28 -5.17 -10.60 9.55
C ALA A 28 -6.37 -11.55 9.43
N ILE A 29 -7.60 -11.01 9.40
CA ILE A 29 -8.83 -11.80 9.21
C ILE A 29 -8.88 -12.43 7.82
N LEU A 30 -8.55 -11.68 6.76
CA LEU A 30 -8.65 -12.13 5.37
C LEU A 30 -7.65 -13.24 5.04
N VAL A 31 -6.41 -13.13 5.54
CA VAL A 31 -5.34 -14.12 5.29
C VAL A 31 -5.33 -15.25 6.35
N GLY A 32 -6.16 -15.12 7.40
CA GLY A 32 -6.27 -16.15 8.44
C GLY A 32 -5.06 -16.22 9.38
N ILE A 33 -4.45 -15.06 9.70
CA ILE A 33 -3.26 -14.95 10.54
C ILE A 33 -3.56 -14.18 11.83
N GLY A 34 -2.73 -14.38 12.87
CA GLY A 34 -2.87 -13.67 14.14
C GLY A 34 -2.53 -12.18 14.01
N LEU A 35 -3.39 -11.30 14.51
CA LEU A 35 -3.16 -9.84 14.49
C LEU A 35 -1.88 -9.45 15.24
N GLU A 36 -1.64 -10.02 16.42
CA GLU A 36 -0.44 -9.69 17.21
C GLU A 36 0.85 -10.06 16.46
N SER A 37 0.88 -11.23 15.81
CA SER A 37 2.00 -11.66 14.98
C SER A 37 2.20 -10.72 13.78
N LEU A 38 1.12 -10.31 13.13
CA LEU A 38 1.18 -9.34 12.04
C LEU A 38 1.72 -7.98 12.52
N GLN A 39 1.31 -7.52 13.70
CA GLN A 39 1.80 -6.26 14.26
C GLN A 39 3.30 -6.31 14.56
N GLN A 40 3.79 -7.42 15.10
CA GLN A 40 5.23 -7.62 15.35
C GLN A 40 6.04 -7.56 14.05
N GLU A 41 5.54 -8.18 12.96
CA GLU A 41 6.19 -8.11 11.65
C GLU A 41 6.25 -6.68 11.09
N MET A 42 5.23 -5.86 11.35
CA MET A 42 5.20 -4.46 10.90
C MET A 42 6.27 -3.57 11.56
N GLU A 43 6.80 -3.97 12.71
CA GLU A 43 7.90 -3.29 13.42
C GLU A 43 9.28 -3.66 12.87
N GLN A 44 9.38 -4.74 12.07
CA GLN A 44 10.64 -5.20 11.49
C GLN A 44 10.79 -4.66 10.05
N ASP A 45 11.79 -3.82 9.81
CA ASP A 45 11.95 -3.15 8.51
C ASP A 45 12.13 -4.13 7.34
N GLU A 46 12.84 -5.25 7.57
CA GLU A 46 13.16 -6.28 6.57
C GLU A 46 12.10 -7.40 6.48
N SER A 47 10.98 -7.29 7.21
CA SER A 47 9.93 -8.31 7.16
C SER A 47 9.30 -8.40 5.76
N LEU A 48 9.29 -9.61 5.19
CA LEU A 48 8.61 -9.88 3.92
C LEU A 48 7.11 -9.57 4.00
N VAL A 49 6.51 -9.75 5.18
CA VAL A 49 5.10 -9.44 5.45
C VAL A 49 4.87 -7.93 5.39
N ARG A 50 5.73 -7.14 6.04
CA ARG A 50 5.70 -5.67 5.99
C ARG A 50 5.90 -5.18 4.57
N LEU A 51 6.88 -5.73 3.85
CA LEU A 51 7.19 -5.37 2.47
C LEU A 51 6.01 -5.69 1.53
N ALA A 52 5.35 -6.85 1.68
CA ALA A 52 4.16 -7.19 0.89
C ALA A 52 3.02 -6.18 1.11
N ILE A 53 2.74 -5.80 2.37
CA ILE A 53 1.70 -4.82 2.70
C ILE A 53 2.05 -3.44 2.12
N GLN A 54 3.29 -2.99 2.32
CA GLN A 54 3.74 -1.68 1.82
C GLN A 54 3.70 -1.64 0.30
N ARG A 55 4.17 -2.69 -0.36
CA ARG A 55 4.13 -2.82 -1.82
C ARG A 55 2.70 -2.75 -2.34
N GLY A 56 1.76 -3.48 -1.75
CA GLY A 56 0.35 -3.44 -2.15
C GLY A 56 -0.22 -2.01 -2.05
N ARG A 57 0.02 -1.33 -0.94
CA ARG A 57 -0.44 0.07 -0.76
C ARG A 57 0.16 1.01 -1.79
N LEU A 58 1.47 0.91 -2.03
CA LEU A 58 2.18 1.74 -3.01
C LEU A 58 1.73 1.47 -4.44
N LEU A 59 1.43 0.21 -4.80
CA LEU A 59 0.90 -0.15 -6.12
C LEU A 59 -0.50 0.44 -6.35
N SER A 60 -1.36 0.41 -5.33
CA SER A 60 -2.68 1.05 -5.40
C SER A 60 -2.57 2.55 -5.58
N GLU A 61 -1.69 3.19 -4.80
CA GLU A 61 -1.40 4.61 -4.92
C GLU A 61 -0.84 4.96 -6.31
N ALA A 62 0.12 4.20 -6.82
CA ALA A 62 0.69 4.40 -8.15
C ALA A 62 -0.40 4.31 -9.24
N LYS A 63 -1.32 3.35 -9.13
CA LYS A 63 -2.46 3.21 -10.04
C LYS A 63 -3.37 4.44 -10.01
N LEU A 64 -3.73 4.92 -8.82
CA LEU A 64 -4.56 6.12 -8.66
C LEU A 64 -3.88 7.38 -9.19
N ARG A 65 -2.59 7.57 -8.89
CA ARG A 65 -1.79 8.69 -9.41
C ARG A 65 -1.73 8.67 -10.93
N LYS A 66 -1.49 7.50 -11.53
CA LYS A 66 -1.50 7.34 -13.00
C LYS A 66 -2.86 7.73 -13.59
N THR A 67 -3.96 7.19 -13.08
CA THR A 67 -5.31 7.55 -13.57
C THR A 67 -5.60 9.04 -13.42
N THR A 68 -5.14 9.66 -12.33
CA THR A 68 -5.29 11.10 -12.11
C THR A 68 -4.54 11.91 -13.17
N LEU A 69 -3.30 11.52 -13.48
CA LEU A 69 -2.51 12.17 -14.53
C LEU A 69 -3.14 11.97 -15.92
N ASP A 70 -3.55 10.75 -16.26
CA ASP A 70 -4.22 10.45 -17.54
C ASP A 70 -5.49 11.30 -17.73
N LEU A 71 -6.29 11.47 -16.67
CA LEU A 71 -7.49 12.32 -16.71
C LEU A 71 -7.16 13.82 -16.82
N ALA A 72 -6.08 14.25 -16.16
CA ALA A 72 -5.62 15.63 -16.24
C ALA A 72 -5.12 15.99 -17.64
N GLU A 73 -4.37 15.10 -18.30
CA GLU A 73 -3.92 15.24 -19.69
C GLU A 73 -5.09 15.33 -20.67
N ASN A 74 -6.20 14.62 -20.38
CA ASN A 74 -7.44 14.71 -21.14
C ASN A 74 -8.32 15.94 -20.79
N GLY A 75 -7.81 16.87 -19.99
CA GLY A 75 -8.45 18.16 -19.72
C GLY A 75 -9.44 18.19 -18.55
N SER A 76 -9.51 17.13 -17.72
CA SER A 76 -10.36 17.14 -16.53
C SER A 76 -9.85 18.15 -15.50
N SER A 77 -10.59 19.26 -15.30
CA SER A 77 -10.21 20.31 -14.34
C SER A 77 -10.05 19.82 -12.90
N PRO A 78 -10.92 18.93 -12.36
CA PRO A 78 -10.70 18.33 -11.04
C PRO A 78 -9.41 17.49 -10.99
N ALA A 79 -9.09 16.73 -12.05
CA ALA A 79 -7.90 15.91 -12.10
C ALA A 79 -6.61 16.75 -12.22
N LEU A 80 -6.64 17.85 -12.98
CA LEU A 80 -5.54 18.83 -13.05
C LEU A 80 -5.23 19.40 -11.67
N THR A 81 -6.26 19.76 -10.90
CA THR A 81 -6.08 20.26 -9.53
C THR A 81 -5.44 19.21 -8.62
N ALA A 82 -5.91 17.95 -8.71
CA ALA A 82 -5.35 16.84 -7.96
C ALA A 82 -3.89 16.52 -8.36
N ALA A 83 -3.58 16.55 -9.66
CA ALA A 83 -2.24 16.34 -10.19
C ALA A 83 -1.25 17.42 -9.73
N LEU A 84 -1.67 18.70 -9.73
CA LEU A 84 -0.86 19.79 -9.20
C LEU A 84 -0.54 19.58 -7.71
N LYS A 85 -1.53 19.13 -6.93
CA LYS A 85 -1.31 18.81 -5.51
C LYS A 85 -0.26 17.71 -5.33
N LEU A 86 -0.34 16.61 -6.10
CA LEU A 86 0.65 15.53 -6.06
C LEU A 86 2.08 16.03 -6.33
N ILE A 87 2.25 16.95 -7.29
CA ILE A 87 3.55 17.55 -7.62
C ILE A 87 4.06 18.44 -6.47
N LEU A 88 3.18 19.22 -5.86
CA LEU A 88 3.53 20.11 -4.74
C LEU A 88 3.92 19.31 -3.49
N ASP A 89 3.12 18.31 -3.13
CA ASP A 89 3.38 17.44 -1.98
C ASP A 89 4.76 16.79 -2.12
N ARG A 90 5.11 16.28 -3.32
CA ARG A 90 6.43 15.69 -3.57
C ARG A 90 7.58 16.69 -3.39
N LYS A 91 7.44 17.91 -3.91
CA LYS A 91 8.48 18.95 -3.79
C LYS A 91 8.74 19.36 -2.34
N MET A 92 7.76 19.22 -1.45
CA MET A 92 7.92 19.50 -0.03
C MET A 92 8.65 18.39 0.73
N GLU A 93 8.57 17.14 0.26
CA GLU A 93 9.29 15.99 0.85
C GLU A 93 10.80 16.00 0.52
N ASP A 94 11.19 16.64 -0.58
CA ASP A 94 12.59 16.70 -1.03
C ASP A 94 13.39 17.88 -0.38
N ILE A 95 12.85 18.53 0.66
CA ILE A 95 13.47 19.62 1.46
C ILE A 95 13.72 19.14 2.90
#